data_AF-A0A3R6JDF3-F1
#
_entry.id   AF-A0A3R6JDF3-F1
#
_cell.length_a   1.000
_cell.length_b   1.000
_cell.length_c   1.000
_cell.angle_alpha   90.00
_cell.angle_beta   90.00
_cell.angle_gamma   90.00
#
_symmetry.space_group_name_H-M   'P 1'
#
loop_
_entity.id
_entity.type
_entity.pdbx_description
1 polymer ?
#
loop_
_entity_poly.entity_id
_entity_poly.type
_entity_poly.pdbx_seq_one_letter_code
_entity_poly.pdbx_strand_id
1 'polypeptide(L)'
;MKDRFLFKAKRIDNGEWIIGFLTFHKTGKAFIKPIFGDARSSEEVDPSTICQCTGLKDKNGNLIWENDILFLKDEINGCKWKAVVEFGNPTGEYNWGWQLVQVTECEANKDILLWIETGTSYVDVKIIGNTIDNPELLEGGE
;
A
#
# COMPACT_ATOMS: atom_id res chain seq x y z
N MET A 1 1.27 -13.91 -0.65
CA MET A 1 1.30 -14.15 -2.13
C MET A 1 -0.05 -14.46 -2.80
N LYS A 2 -1.04 -15.10 -2.16
CA LYS A 2 -2.36 -15.32 -2.81
C LYS A 2 -3.13 -14.02 -3.06
N ASP A 3 -2.87 -12.96 -2.31
CA ASP A 3 -3.70 -11.74 -2.37
C ASP A 3 -3.16 -10.66 -3.34
N ARG A 4 -2.01 -10.89 -3.99
CA ARG A 4 -1.31 -9.88 -4.82
C ARG A 4 -2.06 -9.41 -6.08
N PHE A 5 -3.11 -10.13 -6.45
CA PHE A 5 -3.98 -9.79 -7.59
C PHE A 5 -5.18 -8.92 -7.18
N LEU A 6 -5.34 -8.66 -5.87
CA LEU A 6 -6.40 -7.82 -5.35
C LEU A 6 -6.05 -6.34 -5.55
N PHE A 7 -7.10 -5.57 -5.79
CA PHE A 7 -7.07 -4.11 -5.85
C PHE A 7 -8.06 -3.56 -4.83
N LYS A 8 -7.75 -2.39 -4.30
CA LYS A 8 -8.71 -1.55 -3.57
C LYS A 8 -8.87 -0.19 -4.26
N ALA A 9 -10.07 0.37 -4.23
CA ALA A 9 -10.35 1.73 -4.71
C ALA A 9 -11.60 2.28 -4.00
N LYS A 10 -11.79 3.59 -4.00
CA LYS A 10 -13.01 4.23 -3.51
C LYS A 10 -14.10 4.18 -4.57
N ARG A 11 -15.31 3.81 -4.15
CA ARG A 11 -16.48 3.82 -5.03
C ARG A 11 -16.90 5.25 -5.34
N ILE A 12 -17.40 5.48 -6.56
CA ILE A 12 -17.90 6.81 -6.98
C ILE A 12 -19.17 7.21 -6.24
N ASP A 13 -20.02 6.25 -5.88
CA ASP A 13 -21.35 6.53 -5.35
C ASP A 13 -21.36 6.92 -3.87
N ASN A 14 -20.44 6.41 -3.07
CA ASN A 14 -20.40 6.67 -1.62
C ASN A 14 -19.00 6.98 -1.04
N GLY A 15 -17.93 6.89 -1.84
CA GLY A 15 -16.56 7.16 -1.38
C GLY A 15 -15.94 6.06 -0.51
N GLU A 16 -16.65 4.97 -0.24
CA GLU A 16 -16.15 3.85 0.57
C GLU A 16 -15.14 3.01 -0.21
N TRP A 17 -14.15 2.47 0.49
CA TRP A 17 -13.19 1.52 -0.08
C TRP A 17 -13.86 0.18 -0.38
N ILE A 18 -13.57 -0.36 -1.57
CA ILE A 18 -13.96 -1.70 -1.96
C ILE A 18 -12.75 -2.50 -2.42
N ILE A 19 -12.73 -3.79 -2.08
CA ILE A 19 -11.63 -4.71 -2.40
C ILE A 19 -12.13 -5.78 -3.39
N GLY A 20 -11.35 -6.01 -4.44
CA GLY A 20 -11.74 -6.99 -5.45
C GLY A 20 -10.81 -7.07 -6.66
N PHE A 21 -11.40 -7.50 -7.77
CA PHE A 21 -10.72 -7.62 -9.05
C PHE A 21 -11.01 -6.38 -9.91
N LEU A 22 -9.95 -5.69 -10.31
CA LEU A 22 -10.03 -4.49 -11.13
C LEU A 22 -10.31 -4.85 -12.59
N THR A 23 -11.24 -4.12 -13.21
CA THR A 23 -11.53 -4.18 -14.65
C THR A 23 -11.71 -2.77 -15.21
N PHE A 24 -11.33 -2.58 -16.47
CA PHE A 24 -11.50 -1.32 -17.19
C PHE A 24 -12.50 -1.48 -18.33
N HIS A 25 -13.43 -0.55 -18.43
CA HIS A 25 -14.29 -0.43 -19.59
C HIS A 25 -13.61 0.42 -20.67
N LYS A 26 -13.94 0.18 -21.94
CA LYS A 26 -13.39 0.91 -23.10
C LYS A 26 -13.57 2.44 -23.05
N THR A 27 -14.47 2.92 -22.20
CA THR A 27 -14.70 4.36 -21.98
C THR A 27 -13.74 4.99 -20.96
N GLY A 28 -12.80 4.22 -20.41
CA GLY A 28 -11.87 4.68 -19.36
C GLY A 28 -12.41 4.56 -17.93
N LYS A 29 -13.65 4.06 -17.75
CA LYS A 29 -14.22 3.81 -16.43
C LYS A 29 -13.59 2.58 -15.78
N ALA A 30 -13.31 2.66 -14.48
CA ALA A 30 -12.78 1.56 -13.69
C ALA A 30 -13.87 0.94 -12.82
N PHE A 31 -13.82 -0.38 -12.66
CA PHE A 31 -14.76 -1.13 -11.84
C PHE A 31 -14.03 -2.16 -10.99
N ILE A 32 -14.49 -2.33 -9.75
CA ILE A 32 -14.06 -3.42 -8.88
C ILE A 32 -15.18 -4.44 -8.74
N LYS A 33 -14.87 -5.70 -9.08
CA LYS A 33 -15.70 -6.85 -8.75
C LYS A 33 -15.36 -7.32 -7.32
N PRO A 34 -16.25 -7.20 -6.34
CA PRO A 34 -15.93 -7.47 -4.94
C PRO A 34 -15.64 -8.96 -4.69
N ILE A 35 -14.67 -9.28 -3.83
CA ILE A 35 -14.34 -10.68 -3.47
C ILE A 35 -15.42 -11.40 -2.65
N PHE A 36 -16.30 -10.65 -1.98
CA PHE A 36 -17.41 -11.17 -1.18
C PHE A 36 -18.79 -10.71 -1.69
N GLY A 37 -18.88 -10.29 -2.96
CA GLY A 37 -20.10 -9.79 -3.59
C GLY A 37 -20.81 -10.80 -4.48
N ASP A 38 -21.98 -10.42 -5.01
CA ASP A 38 -22.68 -11.20 -6.05
C ASP A 38 -21.75 -11.35 -7.28
N ALA A 39 -21.75 -12.51 -7.91
CA ALA A 39 -20.87 -12.80 -9.04
C ALA A 39 -21.08 -11.85 -10.25
N ARG A 40 -22.21 -11.14 -10.31
CA ARG A 40 -22.56 -10.14 -11.32
C ARG A 40 -22.40 -8.70 -10.83
N SER A 41 -22.02 -8.49 -9.57
CA SER A 41 -21.73 -7.17 -9.03
C SER A 41 -20.37 -6.67 -9.51
N SER A 42 -20.36 -5.42 -9.94
CA SER A 42 -19.17 -4.63 -10.26
C SER A 42 -19.49 -3.20 -9.89
N GLU A 43 -18.71 -2.62 -9.00
CA GLU A 43 -18.92 -1.25 -8.53
C GLU A 43 -18.00 -0.30 -9.32
N GLU A 44 -18.54 0.81 -9.80
CA GLU A 44 -17.74 1.86 -10.44
C GLU A 44 -16.88 2.57 -9.38
N VAL A 45 -15.59 2.69 -9.63
CA VAL A 45 -14.62 3.26 -8.69
C VAL A 45 -13.89 4.44 -9.29
N ASP A 46 -13.38 5.33 -8.43
CA ASP A 46 -12.51 6.43 -8.84
C ASP A 46 -11.14 5.86 -9.24
N PRO A 47 -10.73 5.98 -10.53
CA PRO A 47 -9.47 5.45 -11.00
C PRO A 47 -8.24 6.04 -10.28
N SER A 48 -8.33 7.26 -9.75
CA SER A 48 -7.22 7.92 -9.04
C SER A 48 -6.93 7.31 -7.67
N THR A 49 -7.84 6.48 -7.16
CA THR A 49 -7.72 5.84 -5.85
C THR A 49 -7.33 4.36 -5.92
N ILE A 50 -7.11 3.83 -7.13
CA ILE A 50 -6.74 2.43 -7.34
C ILE A 50 -5.39 2.15 -6.70
N CYS A 51 -5.36 1.14 -5.83
CA CYS A 51 -4.15 0.65 -5.17
C CYS A 51 -4.07 -0.87 -5.33
N GLN A 52 -2.93 -1.39 -5.82
CA GLN A 52 -2.71 -2.83 -5.89
C GLN A 52 -2.18 -3.40 -4.56
N CYS A 53 -2.60 -4.62 -4.20
CA CYS A 53 -2.07 -5.33 -3.04
C CYS A 53 -0.63 -5.81 -3.29
N THR A 54 0.26 -5.57 -2.33
CA THR A 54 1.63 -6.12 -2.36
C THR A 54 1.64 -7.65 -2.20
N GLY A 55 0.60 -8.21 -1.57
CA GLY A 55 0.53 -9.60 -1.14
C GLY A 55 1.31 -9.90 0.15
N LEU A 56 1.88 -8.86 0.77
CA LEU A 56 2.53 -8.84 2.08
C LEU A 56 1.54 -8.41 3.16
N LYS A 57 1.90 -8.68 4.42
CA LYS A 57 1.09 -8.31 5.59
C LYS A 57 1.95 -7.64 6.65
N ASP A 58 1.38 -6.69 7.37
CA ASP A 58 1.98 -6.18 8.60
C ASP A 58 1.94 -7.26 9.70
N LYS A 59 2.56 -6.97 10.85
CA LYS A 59 2.58 -7.89 12.00
C LYS A 59 1.20 -8.23 12.57
N ASN A 60 0.19 -7.40 12.30
CA ASN A 60 -1.19 -7.62 12.74
C ASN A 60 -1.99 -8.45 11.73
N GLY A 61 -1.38 -8.86 10.62
CA GLY A 61 -2.01 -9.63 9.56
C GLY A 61 -2.79 -8.79 8.55
N ASN A 62 -2.69 -7.45 8.60
CA ASN A 62 -3.33 -6.55 7.65
C ASN A 62 -2.56 -6.57 6.32
N LEU A 63 -3.27 -6.68 5.21
CA LEU A 63 -2.66 -6.57 3.88
C LEU A 63 -2.09 -5.18 3.66
N ILE A 64 -0.90 -5.13 3.06
CA ILE A 64 -0.25 -3.88 2.66
C ILE A 64 -0.54 -3.63 1.18
N TRP A 65 -0.92 -2.40 0.89
CA TRP A 65 -1.32 -1.93 -0.43
C TRP A 65 -0.38 -0.83 -0.90
N GLU A 66 -0.33 -0.64 -2.22
CA GLU A 66 0.14 0.60 -2.81
C GLU A 66 -0.50 1.82 -2.13
N ASN A 67 0.26 2.90 -1.97
CA ASN A 67 -0.12 4.13 -1.27
C ASN A 67 -0.37 3.99 0.23
N ASP A 68 -0.21 2.81 0.84
CA ASP A 68 -0.21 2.72 2.31
C ASP A 68 1.03 3.45 2.86
N ILE A 69 0.83 4.14 3.98
CA ILE A 69 1.88 4.79 4.76
C ILE A 69 2.24 3.86 5.90
N LEU A 70 3.50 3.42 5.92
CA LEU A 70 4.05 2.57 6.95
C LEU A 70 4.85 3.40 7.93
N PHE A 71 4.70 3.09 9.21
CA PHE A 71 5.65 3.44 10.25
C PHE A 71 6.59 2.26 10.48
N LEU A 72 7.88 2.52 10.40
CA LEU A 72 8.94 1.54 10.56
C LEU A 72 9.82 1.93 11.75
N LYS A 73 10.11 0.97 12.60
CA LYS A 73 11.05 1.11 13.72
C LYS A 73 12.10 0.01 13.62
N ASP A 74 13.34 0.40 13.35
CA ASP A 74 14.51 -0.47 13.42
C ASP A 74 15.11 -0.39 14.83
N GLU A 75 15.02 -1.47 15.60
CA GLU A 75 15.53 -1.52 16.97
C GLU A 75 17.05 -1.66 17.05
N ILE A 76 17.71 -2.16 15.99
CA ILE A 76 19.18 -2.31 15.96
C ILE A 76 19.82 -0.93 15.77
N ASN A 77 19.35 -0.19 14.77
CA ASN A 77 19.90 1.12 14.44
C ASN A 77 19.22 2.26 15.22
N GLY A 78 18.16 1.95 15.98
CA GLY A 78 17.39 2.95 16.74
C GLY A 78 16.61 3.93 15.86
N CYS A 79 16.45 3.63 14.56
CA CYS A 79 15.80 4.53 13.62
C CYS A 79 14.28 4.34 13.60
N LYS A 80 13.55 5.45 13.49
CA LYS A 80 12.10 5.47 13.28
C LYS A 80 11.81 6.33 12.08
N TRP A 81 11.02 5.81 11.15
CA TRP A 81 10.72 6.52 9.93
C TRP A 81 9.36 6.15 9.37
N LYS A 82 8.85 7.01 8.50
CA LYS A 82 7.65 6.80 7.71
C LYS A 82 8.01 6.60 6.24
N ALA A 83 7.25 5.78 5.55
CA ALA A 83 7.35 5.64 4.11
C ALA A 83 6.03 5.29 3.44
N VAL A 84 5.92 5.68 2.17
CA VAL A 84 4.85 5.29 1.27
C VAL A 84 5.27 4.04 0.50
N VAL A 85 4.33 3.11 0.31
CA VAL A 85 4.52 1.93 -0.54
C VAL A 85 4.23 2.28 -1.99
N GLU A 86 5.22 2.13 -2.87
CA GLU A 86 5.09 2.37 -4.32
C GLU A 86 5.63 1.20 -5.14
N PHE A 87 5.05 0.96 -6.32
CA PHE A 87 5.59 -0.01 -7.28
C PHE A 87 6.48 0.68 -8.31
N GLY A 88 7.64 0.09 -8.59
CA GLY A 88 8.55 0.55 -9.64
C GLY A 88 9.99 0.60 -9.15
N ASN A 89 10.69 1.64 -9.57
CA ASN A 89 12.00 2.00 -9.03
C ASN A 89 12.02 3.51 -8.71
N PRO A 90 11.17 3.98 -7.77
CA PRO A 90 11.00 5.40 -7.50
C PRO A 90 12.27 6.09 -6.96
N THR A 91 13.18 5.32 -6.37
CA THR A 91 14.43 5.83 -5.80
C THR A 91 15.61 5.75 -6.77
N GLY A 92 15.51 4.95 -7.84
CA GLY A 92 16.62 4.66 -8.75
C GLY A 92 17.74 3.82 -8.14
N GLU A 93 17.62 3.40 -6.87
CA GLU A 93 18.69 2.76 -6.10
C GLU A 93 18.62 1.23 -6.09
N TYR A 94 17.46 0.65 -6.41
CA TYR A 94 17.20 -0.79 -6.24
C TYR A 94 16.53 -1.43 -7.47
N ASN A 95 16.24 -2.72 -7.36
CA ASN A 95 15.54 -3.47 -8.41
C ASN A 95 14.06 -3.03 -8.51
N TRP A 96 13.48 -3.22 -9.69
CA TRP A 96 12.08 -2.93 -9.95
C TRP A 96 11.16 -3.81 -9.08
N GLY A 97 10.24 -3.20 -8.33
CA GLY A 97 9.33 -3.92 -7.46
C GLY A 97 8.56 -3.02 -6.50
N TRP A 98 8.00 -3.61 -5.45
CA TRP A 98 7.44 -2.83 -4.34
C TRP A 98 8.57 -2.23 -3.52
N GLN A 99 8.52 -0.92 -3.28
CA GLN A 99 9.57 -0.15 -2.62
C GLN A 99 8.97 0.81 -1.59
N LEU A 100 9.80 1.25 -0.64
CA LEU A 100 9.46 2.23 0.38
C LEU A 100 10.04 3.59 0.00
N VAL A 101 9.17 4.53 -0.31
CA VAL A 101 9.53 5.93 -0.55
C VAL A 101 9.48 6.68 0.78
N GLN A 102 10.64 7.13 1.24
CA GLN A 102 10.78 7.77 2.55
C GLN A 102 10.02 9.09 2.62
N VAL A 103 9.23 9.24 3.68
CA VAL A 103 8.54 10.48 4.05
C VAL A 103 9.36 11.25 5.08
N THR A 104 10.04 10.54 5.98
CA THR A 104 10.93 11.12 6.99
C THR A 104 12.34 10.58 6.81
N GLU A 105 13.34 11.41 7.09
CA GLU A 105 14.76 11.04 6.93
C GLU A 105 15.16 9.88 7.84
N CYS A 106 15.78 8.87 7.24
CA CYS A 106 16.46 7.77 7.93
C CYS A 106 17.40 7.07 6.94
N GLU A 107 18.63 6.77 7.34
CA GLU A 107 19.49 5.89 6.55
C GLU A 107 19.07 4.42 6.78
N ALA A 108 18.01 4.02 6.07
CA ALA A 108 17.45 2.68 6.11
C ALA A 108 17.38 2.09 4.69
N ASN A 109 17.41 0.75 4.61
CA ASN A 109 17.12 0.04 3.37
C ASN A 109 15.68 0.37 2.90
N LYS A 110 15.47 0.46 1.58
CA LYS A 110 14.21 0.91 0.99
C LYS A 110 13.40 -0.24 0.35
N ASP A 111 13.93 -1.46 0.38
CA ASP A 111 13.22 -2.66 -0.08
C ASP A 111 12.23 -3.13 0.99
N ILE A 112 10.94 -3.17 0.62
CA ILE A 112 9.88 -3.61 1.52
C ILE A 112 10.02 -5.07 1.94
N LEU A 113 10.58 -5.94 1.08
CA LEU A 113 10.70 -7.37 1.37
C LEU A 113 11.69 -7.62 2.50
N LEU A 114 12.76 -6.83 2.57
CA LEU A 114 13.73 -6.91 3.65
C LEU A 114 13.04 -6.73 5.00
N TRP A 115 12.11 -5.77 5.10
CA TRP A 115 11.48 -5.40 6.36
C TRP A 115 10.32 -6.30 6.76
N ILE A 116 9.69 -6.99 5.81
CA ILE A 116 8.44 -7.72 6.08
C ILE A 116 8.59 -9.23 5.98
N GLU A 117 9.34 -9.75 5.00
CA GLU A 117 9.44 -11.20 4.79
C GLU A 117 10.57 -11.85 5.58
N THR A 118 11.60 -11.09 6.00
CA THR A 118 12.77 -11.69 6.67
C THR A 118 12.48 -12.20 8.09
N GLY A 119 11.27 -11.96 8.62
CA GLY A 119 10.87 -12.42 9.96
C GLY A 119 11.74 -11.84 11.07
N THR A 120 12.39 -10.70 10.81
CA THR A 120 13.33 -10.06 11.72
C THR A 120 12.57 -9.40 12.87
N SER A 121 12.67 -9.99 14.06
CA SER A 121 11.93 -9.57 15.26
C SER A 121 12.30 -8.18 15.79
N TYR A 122 13.33 -7.57 15.23
CA TYR A 122 13.86 -6.26 15.63
C TYR A 122 13.34 -5.11 14.76
N VAL A 123 12.44 -5.38 13.82
CA VAL A 123 11.82 -4.33 12.99
C VAL A 123 10.32 -4.37 13.18
N ASP A 124 9.76 -3.26 13.64
CA ASP A 124 8.32 -3.09 13.76
C ASP A 124 7.79 -2.32 12.54
N VAL A 125 6.95 -2.99 11.74
CA VAL A 125 6.26 -2.39 10.58
C VAL A 125 4.77 -2.32 10.90
N LYS A 126 4.22 -1.11 10.83
CA LYS A 126 2.80 -0.84 11.09
C LYS A 126 2.23 0.07 10.02
N ILE A 127 1.08 -0.31 9.47
CA ILE A 127 0.29 0.59 8.62
C ILE A 127 -0.31 1.69 9.51
N ILE A 128 -0.06 2.96 9.17
CA ILE A 128 -0.56 4.12 9.93
C ILE A 128 -1.59 4.97 9.17
N GLY A 129 -1.76 4.73 7.88
CA GLY A 129 -2.71 5.43 7.02
C GLY A 129 -2.42 5.14 5.55
N ASN A 130 -2.97 5.95 4.65
CA ASN A 130 -2.64 5.94 3.22
C ASN A 130 -2.62 7.37 2.67
N THR A 131 -1.97 7.58 1.52
CA THR A 131 -1.80 8.93 0.94
C THR A 131 -3.11 9.60 0.51
N ILE A 132 -4.20 8.83 0.37
CA ILE A 132 -5.50 9.32 -0.12
C ILE A 132 -6.39 9.78 1.04
N ASP A 133 -6.50 9.01 2.10
CA ASP A 133 -7.30 9.35 3.29
C ASP A 133 -6.52 10.17 4.32
N ASN A 134 -5.20 10.02 4.33
CA ASN A 134 -4.32 10.60 5.35
C ASN A 134 -3.16 11.40 4.74
N PRO A 135 -3.41 12.37 3.83
CA PRO A 135 -2.35 13.19 3.25
C PRO A 135 -1.56 13.96 4.33
N GLU A 136 -2.17 14.29 5.47
CA GLU A 136 -1.51 14.95 6.61
C GLU A 136 -0.35 14.14 7.20
N LEU A 137 -0.31 12.82 6.98
CA LEU A 137 0.77 11.98 7.48
C LEU A 137 2.07 12.11 6.67
N LEU A 138 2.00 12.73 5.48
CA LEU A 138 3.13 13.02 4.58
C LEU A 138 3.89 14.29 4.97
N GLU A 139 3.24 15.19 5.70
CA GLU A 139 3.88 16.39 6.22
C GLU A 139 4.78 15.96 7.40
N GLY A 140 6.10 16.12 7.23
CA GLY A 140 7.07 15.85 8.28
C GLY A 140 6.82 16.80 9.47
N GLY A 141 6.70 16.23 10.67
CA GLY A 141 6.67 17.04 11.88
C GLY A 141 7.97 17.84 12.02
N GLU A 142 7.83 19.11 12.41
CA GLU A 142 8.92 19.99 12.84
C GLU A 142 9.83 19.33 13.90
#